data_AF-A0A8T4N185-F1
#
_entry.id   AF-A0A8T4N185-F1
#
_cell.length_a   1.000
_cell.length_b   1.000
_cell.length_c   1.000
_cell.angle_alpha   90.00
_cell.angle_beta   90.00
_cell.angle_gamma   90.00
#
_symmetry.space_group_name_H-M   'P 1'
#
loop_
_entity.id
_entity.type
_entity.pdbx_description
1 polymer ?
#
loop_
_entity_poly.entity_id
_entity_poly.type
_entity_poly.pdbx_seq_one_letter_code
_entity_poly.pdbx_strand_id
1 'polypeptide(L)'
;MRKRKIPEPKSLFVERMKKILPDKKDQELYWMIIKEEPVNSIRVNTIKISPEVLIKKLESHGWKLIQPWKNYPEVLIVEGKTSAGKEDEIILENGFSKLEPGELGRTLEHLIGYYYIQELSSMLPVIALYPKENEIYLDLCASPGSKTTQAGAFMKNKGTIIANEISMGRMRILASNLERCGVTNTIITKKDGRDLCKRFREKDFIFDKIIVDAPCSGEGTIRSSPKTYLMWNPNIIKSLSKLQKQLIKNAFLCLKIGGELVYSTCTHAPEENEEVVDFMLNEFKDKVKIIDFELPLKSRPGLTVWEEKKYDEKVKLAKRIYPQDNNTEGFFVAKFRRLR
;
A
#
# COMPACT_ATOMS: atom_id res chain seq x y z
N MET A 1 20.90 6.62 18.08
CA MET A 1 20.06 6.85 16.88
C MET A 1 20.87 7.59 15.80
N ARG A 2 21.23 6.97 14.67
CA ARG A 2 21.70 7.74 13.50
C ARG A 2 20.50 8.47 12.91
N LYS A 3 20.31 9.75 13.25
CA LYS A 3 19.29 10.62 12.65
C LYS A 3 19.57 10.71 11.15
N ARG A 4 18.66 10.21 10.31
CA ARG A 4 18.78 10.34 8.86
C ARG A 4 18.77 11.83 8.51
N LYS A 5 19.65 12.26 7.60
CA LYS A 5 19.64 13.64 7.08
C LYS A 5 18.45 13.79 6.14
N ILE A 6 17.28 14.08 6.71
CA ILE A 6 16.06 14.35 5.96
C ILE A 6 16.15 15.80 5.45
N PRO A 7 15.92 16.05 4.15
CA PRO A 7 15.85 17.41 3.63
C PRO A 7 14.81 18.24 4.39
N GLU A 8 15.08 19.52 4.62
CA GLU A 8 14.06 20.38 5.21
C GLU A 8 12.83 20.42 4.29
N PRO A 9 11.61 20.21 4.84
CA PRO A 9 10.39 20.29 4.07
C PRO A 9 10.17 21.73 3.61
N LYS A 10 9.57 21.89 2.42
CA LYS A 10 9.15 23.21 1.92
C LYS A 10 8.13 23.83 2.89
N SER A 11 8.16 25.14 3.10
CA SER A 11 7.25 25.84 4.03
C SER A 11 5.77 25.52 3.76
N LEU A 12 5.37 25.53 2.48
CA LEU A 12 4.01 25.21 2.07
C LEU A 12 3.60 23.76 2.38
N PHE A 13 4.54 22.80 2.36
CA PHE A 13 4.26 21.42 2.80
C PHE A 13 3.92 21.40 4.29
N VAL A 14 4.72 22.09 5.11
CA VAL A 14 4.49 22.18 6.56
C VAL A 14 3.14 22.80 6.86
N GLU A 15 2.80 23.92 6.22
CA GLU A 15 1.50 24.60 6.37
C GLU A 15 0.33 23.67 6.02
N ARG A 16 0.44 22.92 4.93
CA ARG A 16 -0.60 21.95 4.54
C ARG A 16 -0.74 20.81 5.54
N MET A 17 0.37 20.25 6.03
CA MET A 17 0.32 19.22 7.05
C MET A 17 -0.32 19.71 8.35
N LYS A 18 -0.10 20.98 8.74
CA LYS A 18 -0.79 21.60 9.89
C LYS A 18 -2.30 21.70 9.70
N LYS A 19 -2.78 21.93 8.47
CA LYS A 19 -4.21 21.92 8.16
C LYS A 19 -4.80 20.51 8.18
N ILE A 20 -4.04 19.51 7.70
CA ILE A 20 -4.44 18.09 7.69
C ILE A 20 -4.48 17.52 9.12
N LEU A 21 -3.51 17.91 9.96
CA LEU A 21 -3.39 17.52 11.37
C LEU A 21 -3.52 18.77 12.25
N PRO A 22 -4.75 19.26 12.54
CA PRO A 22 -4.95 20.53 13.24
C PRO A 22 -4.54 20.47 14.73
N ASP A 23 -4.56 19.29 15.35
CA ASP A 23 -4.14 19.11 16.73
C ASP A 23 -2.61 19.25 16.89
N LYS A 24 -2.18 20.03 17.88
CA LYS A 24 -0.75 20.33 18.10
C LYS A 24 0.05 19.10 18.49
N LYS A 25 -0.51 18.23 19.34
CA LYS A 25 0.18 17.02 19.81
C LYS A 25 0.36 16.03 18.65
N ASP A 26 -0.64 15.90 17.79
CA ASP A 26 -0.54 15.11 16.56
C ASP A 26 0.56 15.63 15.62
N GLN A 27 0.68 16.94 15.46
CA GLN A 27 1.76 17.53 14.66
C GLN A 27 3.13 17.19 15.24
N GLU A 28 3.32 17.37 16.55
CA GLU A 28 4.58 17.04 17.23
C GLU A 28 4.96 15.57 17.01
N LEU A 29 4.02 14.65 17.25
CA LEU A 29 4.23 13.22 17.06
C LEU A 29 4.53 12.87 15.60
N TYR A 30 3.83 13.47 14.63
CA TYR A 30 4.10 13.30 13.21
C TYR A 30 5.53 13.76 12.85
N TRP A 31 5.94 14.96 13.27
CA TRP A 31 7.28 15.48 12.96
C TRP A 31 8.40 14.73 13.68
N MET A 32 8.10 14.05 14.79
CA MET A 32 9.02 13.14 15.47
C MET A 32 9.17 11.82 14.68
N ILE A 33 8.07 11.11 14.43
CA ILE A 33 8.11 9.76 13.85
C ILE A 33 8.64 9.75 12.42
N ILE A 34 8.44 10.81 11.63
CA ILE A 34 8.95 10.85 10.26
C ILE A 34 10.49 10.89 10.18
N LYS A 35 11.16 11.20 11.30
CA LYS A 35 12.63 11.19 11.42
C LYS A 35 13.20 9.80 11.65
N GLU A 36 12.33 8.82 11.88
CA GLU A 36 12.66 7.43 12.16
C GLU A 36 12.35 6.55 10.95
N GLU A 37 13.19 5.53 10.73
CA GLU A 37 12.93 4.53 9.70
C GLU A 37 11.67 3.72 10.05
N PRO A 38 10.88 3.29 9.05
CA PRO A 38 9.75 2.41 9.31
C PRO A 38 10.23 1.06 9.85
N VAL A 39 9.34 0.36 10.56
CA VAL A 39 9.62 -0.99 11.03
C VAL A 39 9.94 -1.91 9.85
N ASN A 40 10.94 -2.76 10.03
CA ASN A 40 11.26 -3.81 9.07
C ASN A 40 10.12 -4.83 9.08
N SER A 41 9.41 -4.95 7.97
CA SER A 41 8.27 -5.85 7.84
C SER A 41 8.39 -6.75 6.62
N ILE A 42 7.96 -7.99 6.79
CA ILE A 42 7.89 -9.00 5.75
C ILE A 42 6.48 -9.62 5.76
N ARG A 43 6.06 -10.08 4.58
CA ARG A 43 4.83 -10.85 4.40
C ARG A 43 5.18 -12.26 3.93
N VAL A 44 4.84 -13.26 4.72
CA VAL A 44 4.96 -14.67 4.36
C VAL A 44 4.18 -14.95 3.08
N ASN A 45 4.81 -15.67 2.17
CA ASN A 45 4.17 -16.15 0.95
C ASN A 45 3.51 -17.51 1.21
N THR A 46 2.23 -17.47 1.57
CA THR A 46 1.44 -18.66 1.94
C THR A 46 1.19 -19.62 0.77
N ILE A 47 1.57 -19.27 -0.46
CA ILE A 47 1.64 -20.21 -1.59
C ILE A 47 2.75 -21.25 -1.36
N LYS A 48 3.87 -20.85 -0.77
CA LYS A 48 5.10 -21.67 -0.70
C LYS A 48 5.39 -22.23 0.68
N ILE A 49 5.00 -21.53 1.74
CA ILE A 49 5.35 -21.91 3.12
C ILE A 49 4.29 -21.38 4.09
N SER A 50 4.01 -22.13 5.16
CA SER A 50 3.16 -21.62 6.23
C SER A 50 3.92 -20.62 7.11
N PRO A 51 3.23 -19.64 7.74
CA PRO A 51 3.87 -18.70 8.65
C PRO A 51 4.64 -19.38 9.78
N GLU A 52 4.09 -20.45 10.37
CA GLU A 52 4.68 -21.16 11.50
C GLU A 52 6.03 -21.80 11.14
N VAL A 53 6.13 -22.37 9.94
CA VAL A 53 7.37 -22.99 9.45
C VAL A 53 8.41 -21.93 9.14
N LEU A 54 8.02 -20.82 8.50
CA LEU A 54 8.96 -19.75 8.18
C LEU A 54 9.50 -19.06 9.44
N ILE A 55 8.64 -18.81 10.44
CA ILE A 55 9.03 -18.23 11.73
C ILE A 55 10.12 -19.07 12.38
N LYS A 56 9.88 -20.39 12.55
CA LYS A 56 10.88 -21.31 13.13
C LYS A 56 12.21 -21.27 12.38
N LYS A 57 12.16 -21.20 11.05
CA LYS A 57 13.37 -21.16 10.21
C LYS A 57 14.16 -19.88 10.43
N LEU A 58 13.49 -18.73 10.43
CA LEU A 58 14.14 -17.43 10.63
C LEU A 58 14.64 -17.26 12.07
N GLU A 59 13.91 -17.73 13.07
CA GLU A 59 14.36 -17.78 14.46
C GLU A 59 15.60 -18.65 14.65
N SER A 60 15.70 -19.77 13.92
CA SER A 60 16.93 -20.59 13.92
C SER A 60 18.14 -19.88 13.31
N HIS A 61 17.91 -18.85 12.48
CA HIS A 61 18.95 -17.94 11.97
C HIS A 61 19.21 -16.75 12.93
N GLY A 62 18.62 -16.79 14.13
CA GLY A 62 18.77 -15.78 15.16
C GLY A 62 17.86 -14.56 15.00
N TRP A 63 16.85 -14.60 14.13
CA TRP A 63 15.97 -13.44 13.93
C TRP A 63 14.94 -13.33 15.03
N LYS A 64 14.68 -12.10 15.49
CA LYS A 64 13.55 -11.80 16.37
C LYS A 64 12.36 -11.32 15.57
N LEU A 65 11.29 -12.10 15.60
CA LEU A 65 10.07 -11.85 14.86
C LEU A 65 8.91 -11.50 15.80
N ILE A 66 8.04 -10.60 15.33
CA ILE A 66 6.77 -10.29 15.97
C ILE A 66 5.66 -10.45 14.94
N GLN A 67 4.56 -11.10 15.33
CA GLN A 67 3.31 -11.10 14.58
C GLN A 67 2.43 -9.94 15.09
N PRO A 68 2.34 -8.80 14.37
CA PRO A 68 1.59 -7.65 14.85
C PRO A 68 0.08 -7.88 14.80
N TRP A 69 -0.41 -8.78 13.94
CA TRP A 69 -1.83 -8.96 13.66
C TRP A 69 -2.28 -10.41 13.83
N LYS A 70 -3.10 -10.66 14.85
CA LYS A 70 -3.59 -12.01 15.18
C LYS A 70 -4.34 -12.69 14.02
N ASN A 71 -5.09 -11.93 13.23
CA ASN A 71 -5.88 -12.45 12.11
C ASN A 71 -5.10 -12.56 10.79
N TYR A 72 -3.84 -12.12 10.76
CA TYR A 72 -2.97 -12.15 9.59
C TYR A 72 -1.60 -12.72 10.01
N PRO A 73 -1.52 -14.02 10.34
CA PRO A 73 -0.29 -14.65 10.84
C PRO A 73 0.86 -14.58 9.84
N GLU A 74 0.57 -14.36 8.55
CA GLU A 74 1.54 -14.15 7.49
C GLU A 74 2.27 -12.80 7.57
N VAL A 75 1.86 -11.88 8.44
CA VAL A 75 2.50 -10.57 8.57
C VAL A 75 3.47 -10.60 9.73
N LEU A 76 4.72 -10.21 9.49
CA LEU A 76 5.80 -10.26 10.47
C LEU A 76 6.57 -8.94 10.51
N ILE A 77 6.90 -8.49 11.71
CA ILE A 77 7.90 -7.45 11.97
C ILE A 77 9.20 -8.15 12.36
N VAL A 78 10.32 -7.69 11.81
CA VAL A 78 11.66 -8.16 12.14
C VAL A 78 12.34 -7.10 13.02
N GLU A 79 12.42 -7.35 14.33
CA GLU A 79 12.98 -6.37 15.28
C GLU A 79 14.50 -6.30 15.22
N GLY A 80 15.15 -7.41 14.89
CA GLY A 80 16.60 -7.52 14.88
C GLY A 80 17.05 -8.98 14.73
N LYS A 81 18.35 -9.20 14.93
CA LYS A 81 18.98 -10.51 14.85
C LYS A 81 19.95 -10.70 16.01
N THR A 82 20.22 -11.93 16.43
CA THR A 82 21.26 -12.20 17.42
C THR A 82 22.59 -11.64 16.93
N SER A 83 23.33 -10.98 17.82
CA SER A 83 24.63 -10.42 17.46
C SER A 83 25.59 -11.52 17.00
N ALA A 84 26.27 -11.30 15.87
CA ALA A 84 27.26 -12.25 15.36
C ALA A 84 28.68 -11.98 15.90
N GLY A 85 28.81 -11.12 16.93
CA GLY A 85 30.11 -10.77 17.51
C GLY A 85 30.99 -9.88 16.62
N LYS A 86 30.40 -9.17 15.64
CA LYS A 86 31.13 -8.14 14.90
C LYS A 86 31.32 -6.90 15.77
N GLU A 87 32.53 -6.34 15.79
CA GLU A 87 32.90 -5.19 16.63
C GLU A 87 32.05 -3.93 16.35
N ASP A 88 31.47 -3.80 15.15
CA ASP A 88 30.68 -2.63 14.70
C ASP A 88 29.14 -2.81 14.81
N GLU A 89 28.64 -3.88 15.42
CA GLU A 89 27.19 -4.12 15.53
C GLU A 89 26.49 -3.19 16.54
N ILE A 90 25.43 -2.52 16.09
CA ILE A 90 24.57 -1.73 17.00
C ILE A 90 23.64 -2.70 17.73
N ILE A 91 23.96 -2.96 19.00
CA ILE A 91 23.12 -3.74 19.91
C ILE A 91 21.96 -2.86 20.41
N LEU A 92 20.74 -3.37 20.28
CA LEU A 92 19.50 -2.78 20.77
C LEU A 92 19.32 -3.14 22.26
N GLU A 93 18.50 -2.37 22.98
CA GLU A 93 18.22 -2.59 24.41
C GLU A 93 17.68 -3.99 24.73
N ASN A 94 17.05 -4.65 23.75
CA ASN A 94 16.52 -6.00 23.87
C ASN A 94 17.56 -7.11 23.62
N GLY A 95 18.85 -6.77 23.43
CA GLY A 95 19.95 -7.71 23.22
C GLY A 95 20.17 -8.18 21.78
N PHE A 96 19.40 -7.67 20.81
CA PHE A 96 19.54 -8.02 19.38
C PHE A 96 20.28 -6.92 18.63
N SER A 97 21.01 -7.26 17.57
CA SER A 97 21.58 -6.29 16.64
C SER A 97 20.55 -5.79 15.63
N LYS A 98 20.69 -4.53 15.20
CA LYS A 98 19.89 -3.96 14.11
C LYS A 98 20.27 -4.62 12.78
N LEU A 99 19.27 -4.93 11.94
CA LEU A 99 19.51 -5.47 10.60
C LEU A 99 20.33 -4.50 9.72
N GLU A 100 21.26 -5.07 8.95
CA GLU A 100 22.04 -4.32 7.98
C GLU A 100 21.20 -3.97 6.72
N PRO A 101 21.50 -2.87 6.01
CA PRO A 101 20.82 -2.52 4.77
C PRO A 101 20.85 -3.67 3.74
N GLY A 102 19.66 -4.10 3.33
CA GLY A 102 19.50 -5.17 2.33
C GLY A 102 19.61 -6.59 2.90
N GLU A 103 19.85 -6.78 4.20
CA GLU A 103 19.96 -8.11 4.82
C GLU A 103 18.70 -8.95 4.55
N LEU A 104 17.51 -8.36 4.73
CA LEU A 104 16.24 -9.01 4.42
C LEU A 104 16.15 -9.51 2.97
N GLY A 105 16.80 -8.83 2.02
CA GLY A 105 16.72 -9.15 0.60
C GLY A 105 17.73 -10.21 0.14
N ARG A 106 18.74 -10.52 0.96
CA ARG A 106 19.85 -11.41 0.62
C ARG A 106 19.70 -12.82 1.20
N THR A 107 18.68 -13.07 2.01
CA THR A 107 18.44 -14.40 2.59
C THR A 107 18.04 -15.42 1.52
N LEU A 108 18.33 -16.70 1.79
CA LEU A 108 17.87 -17.79 0.94
C LEU A 108 16.33 -17.81 0.86
N GLU A 109 15.66 -17.58 1.98
CA GLU A 109 14.20 -17.52 2.12
C GLU A 109 13.58 -16.46 1.20
N HIS A 110 14.19 -15.28 1.11
CA HIS A 110 13.74 -14.25 0.18
C HIS A 110 13.96 -14.67 -1.27
N LEU A 111 15.13 -15.22 -1.59
CA LEU A 111 15.50 -15.63 -2.95
C LEU A 111 14.60 -16.76 -3.50
N ILE A 112 14.19 -17.71 -2.66
CA ILE A 112 13.24 -18.77 -3.05
C ILE A 112 11.77 -18.35 -2.91
N GLY A 113 11.52 -17.10 -2.47
CA GLY A 113 10.21 -16.47 -2.43
C GLY A 113 9.32 -16.92 -1.27
N TYR A 114 9.89 -17.29 -0.13
CA TYR A 114 9.14 -17.62 1.09
C TYR A 114 8.51 -16.40 1.76
N TYR A 115 9.05 -15.20 1.54
CA TYR A 115 8.41 -13.96 1.95
C TYR A 115 8.66 -12.84 0.95
N TYR A 116 7.86 -11.79 1.07
CA TYR A 116 8.01 -10.52 0.38
C TYR A 116 8.36 -9.43 1.41
N ILE A 117 9.35 -8.58 1.12
CA ILE A 117 9.65 -7.41 1.97
C ILE A 117 8.64 -6.32 1.64
N GLN A 118 7.68 -6.10 2.53
CA GLN A 118 6.53 -5.25 2.27
C GLN A 118 6.19 -4.48 3.53
N GLU A 119 6.01 -3.17 3.37
CA GLU A 119 5.62 -2.29 4.47
C GLU A 119 4.16 -2.54 4.87
N LEU A 120 3.87 -2.48 6.18
CA LEU A 120 2.58 -2.85 6.78
C LEU A 120 1.39 -2.10 6.15
N SER A 121 1.47 -0.78 5.96
CA SER A 121 0.40 0.00 5.34
C SER A 121 0.14 -0.41 3.87
N SER A 122 1.17 -0.86 3.16
CA SER A 122 1.07 -1.34 1.78
C SER A 122 0.30 -2.68 1.66
N MET A 123 0.09 -3.40 2.76
CA MET A 123 -0.70 -4.65 2.81
C MET A 123 -2.21 -4.38 2.93
N LEU A 124 -2.60 -3.20 3.44
CA LEU A 124 -3.98 -2.88 3.80
C LEU A 124 -4.96 -2.88 2.61
N PRO A 125 -4.60 -2.41 1.40
CA PRO A 125 -5.54 -2.40 0.28
C PRO A 125 -6.04 -3.78 -0.12
N VAL A 126 -5.16 -4.77 -0.14
CA VAL A 126 -5.53 -6.16 -0.49
C VAL A 126 -6.32 -6.79 0.64
N ILE A 127 -5.96 -6.49 1.91
CA ILE A 127 -6.75 -6.88 3.09
C ILE A 127 -8.17 -6.32 3.01
N ALA A 128 -8.33 -5.03 2.68
CA ALA A 128 -9.64 -4.39 2.56
C ALA A 128 -10.47 -4.97 1.41
N LEU A 129 -9.83 -5.31 0.28
CA LEU A 129 -10.50 -5.85 -0.91
C LEU A 129 -10.88 -7.33 -0.74
N TYR A 130 -10.02 -8.10 -0.08
CA TYR A 130 -10.16 -9.53 0.24
C TYR A 130 -10.55 -10.38 -1.00
N PRO A 131 -9.64 -10.54 -1.99
CA PRO A 131 -9.92 -11.33 -3.18
C PRO A 131 -10.05 -12.83 -2.83
N LYS A 132 -11.01 -13.51 -3.47
CA LYS A 132 -11.34 -14.91 -3.22
C LYS A 132 -10.85 -15.82 -4.35
N GLU A 133 -10.74 -17.11 -4.05
CA GLU A 133 -10.46 -18.14 -5.05
C GLU A 133 -11.48 -18.03 -6.22
N ASN A 134 -10.99 -18.22 -7.46
CA ASN A 134 -11.78 -18.21 -8.71
C ASN A 134 -12.40 -16.86 -9.14
N GLU A 135 -12.14 -15.76 -8.43
CA GLU A 135 -12.52 -14.42 -8.89
C GLU A 135 -11.61 -13.93 -10.03
N ILE A 136 -12.12 -13.01 -10.85
CA ILE A 136 -11.31 -12.25 -11.82
C ILE A 136 -10.92 -10.91 -11.18
N TYR A 137 -9.62 -10.74 -10.96
CA TYR A 137 -9.01 -9.63 -10.23
C TYR A 137 -8.19 -8.73 -11.15
N LEU A 138 -8.31 -7.41 -11.01
CA LEU A 138 -7.45 -6.44 -11.70
C LEU A 138 -6.59 -5.66 -10.70
N ASP A 139 -5.27 -5.70 -10.92
CA ASP A 139 -4.32 -4.74 -10.36
C ASP A 139 -3.93 -3.74 -11.44
N LEU A 140 -4.51 -2.54 -11.39
CA LEU A 140 -4.35 -1.57 -12.48
C LEU A 140 -2.96 -0.92 -12.53
N CYS A 141 -2.25 -0.89 -11.40
CA CYS A 141 -0.97 -0.21 -11.19
C CYS A 141 -0.04 -1.11 -10.36
N ALA A 142 0.31 -2.26 -10.94
CA ALA A 142 0.75 -3.43 -10.19
C ALA A 142 2.21 -3.40 -9.70
N SER A 143 3.12 -2.66 -10.34
CA SER A 143 4.54 -2.72 -9.96
C SER A 143 4.79 -2.08 -8.59
N PRO A 144 5.67 -2.64 -7.74
CA PRO A 144 6.59 -3.76 -8.02
C PRO A 144 5.99 -5.16 -7.86
N GLY A 145 4.71 -5.30 -7.55
CA GLY A 145 4.03 -6.60 -7.42
C GLY A 145 3.76 -7.02 -5.98
N SER A 146 4.00 -6.17 -4.98
CA SER A 146 3.73 -6.51 -3.58
C SER A 146 2.25 -6.83 -3.33
N LYS A 147 1.35 -6.02 -3.90
CA LYS A 147 -0.11 -6.20 -3.81
C LYS A 147 -0.59 -7.34 -4.68
N THR A 148 -0.07 -7.46 -5.90
CA THR A 148 -0.38 -8.56 -6.82
C THR A 148 0.00 -9.93 -6.23
N THR A 149 1.20 -10.05 -5.66
CA THR A 149 1.65 -11.29 -4.99
C THR A 149 0.84 -11.59 -3.73
N GLN A 150 0.34 -10.57 -3.03
CA GLN A 150 -0.56 -10.74 -1.89
C GLN A 150 -1.93 -11.24 -2.35
N ALA A 151 -2.47 -10.69 -3.45
CA ALA A 151 -3.71 -11.17 -4.05
C ALA A 151 -3.57 -12.64 -4.52
N GLY A 152 -2.46 -12.99 -5.18
CA GLY A 152 -2.18 -14.39 -5.57
C GLY A 152 -2.18 -15.36 -4.39
N ALA A 153 -1.65 -14.94 -3.25
CA ALA A 153 -1.67 -15.72 -2.02
C ALA A 153 -3.09 -15.87 -1.43
N PHE A 154 -3.87 -14.79 -1.37
CA PHE A 154 -5.28 -14.82 -0.93
C PHE A 154 -6.15 -15.72 -1.81
N MET A 155 -5.92 -15.67 -3.12
CA MET A 155 -6.63 -16.46 -4.12
C MET A 155 -6.07 -17.89 -4.24
N LYS A 156 -5.05 -18.26 -3.46
CA LYS A 156 -4.36 -19.56 -3.49
C LYS A 156 -3.99 -20.02 -4.90
N ASN A 157 -3.48 -19.10 -5.73
CA ASN A 157 -3.17 -19.34 -7.15
C ASN A 157 -4.37 -19.88 -8.00
N LYS A 158 -5.62 -19.60 -7.61
CA LYS A 158 -6.83 -19.91 -8.40
C LYS A 158 -7.47 -18.65 -8.98
N GLY A 159 -8.35 -18.79 -9.95
CA GLY A 159 -8.93 -17.65 -10.68
C GLY A 159 -7.90 -16.96 -11.58
N THR A 160 -8.10 -15.66 -11.85
CA THR A 160 -7.23 -14.90 -12.76
C THR A 160 -6.94 -13.51 -12.20
N ILE A 161 -5.66 -13.14 -12.15
CA ILE A 161 -5.21 -11.79 -11.86
C ILE A 161 -4.71 -11.16 -13.17
N ILE A 162 -5.18 -9.96 -13.49
CA ILE A 162 -4.57 -9.11 -14.52
C ILE A 162 -3.76 -8.04 -13.81
N ALA A 163 -2.44 -8.02 -14.03
CA ALA A 163 -1.52 -7.09 -13.40
C ALA A 163 -0.94 -6.13 -14.44
N ASN A 164 -1.37 -4.87 -14.39
CA ASN A 164 -0.98 -3.86 -15.38
C ASN A 164 0.13 -2.93 -14.85
N GLU A 165 1.14 -2.68 -15.68
CA GLU A 165 2.18 -1.69 -15.42
C GLU A 165 2.57 -0.97 -16.73
N ILE A 166 2.56 0.36 -16.73
CA ILE A 166 2.84 1.16 -17.94
C ILE A 166 4.33 1.21 -18.27
N SER A 167 5.20 1.19 -17.25
CA SER A 167 6.65 1.29 -17.40
C SER A 167 7.30 -0.07 -17.62
N MET A 168 8.03 -0.20 -18.74
CA MET A 168 8.72 -1.45 -19.08
C MET A 168 9.73 -1.89 -18.01
N GLY A 169 10.49 -0.95 -17.45
CA GLY A 169 11.46 -1.27 -16.40
C GLY A 169 10.79 -1.79 -15.13
N ARG A 170 9.69 -1.16 -14.73
CA ARG A 170 8.89 -1.56 -13.58
C ARG A 170 8.12 -2.87 -13.82
N MET A 171 7.73 -3.14 -15.06
CA MET A 171 7.09 -4.40 -15.44
C MET A 171 8.05 -5.59 -15.35
N ARG A 172 9.34 -5.41 -15.65
CA ARG A 172 10.37 -6.46 -15.44
C ARG A 172 10.52 -6.80 -13.96
N ILE A 173 10.48 -5.79 -13.09
CA ILE A 173 10.51 -5.98 -11.62
C ILE A 173 9.25 -6.74 -11.16
N LEU A 174 8.07 -6.36 -11.67
CA LEU A 174 6.82 -7.07 -11.41
C LEU A 174 6.91 -8.55 -11.81
N ALA A 175 7.35 -8.84 -13.04
CA ALA A 175 7.50 -10.21 -13.52
C ALA A 175 8.46 -11.03 -12.64
N SER A 176 9.63 -10.48 -12.33
CA SER A 176 10.62 -11.14 -11.47
C SER A 176 10.07 -11.43 -10.06
N ASN A 177 9.31 -10.51 -9.48
CA ASN A 177 8.69 -10.71 -8.17
C ASN A 177 7.58 -11.77 -8.21
N LEU A 178 6.74 -11.78 -9.24
CA LEU A 178 5.69 -12.79 -9.41
C LEU A 178 6.29 -14.19 -9.60
N GLU A 179 7.32 -14.31 -10.43
CA GLU A 179 8.06 -15.55 -10.65
C GLU A 179 8.73 -16.05 -9.36
N ARG A 180 9.46 -15.16 -8.66
CA ARG A 180 10.10 -15.49 -7.37
C ARG A 180 9.07 -15.98 -6.36
N CYS A 181 7.91 -15.34 -6.27
CA CYS A 181 6.83 -15.73 -5.36
C CYS A 181 6.02 -16.94 -5.85
N GLY A 182 6.24 -17.45 -7.07
CA GLY A 182 5.47 -18.58 -7.61
C GLY A 182 3.99 -18.27 -7.81
N VAL A 183 3.67 -17.02 -8.19
CA VAL A 183 2.31 -16.61 -8.53
C VAL A 183 2.04 -17.01 -9.97
N THR A 184 1.13 -17.97 -10.16
CA THR A 184 0.93 -18.65 -11.46
C THR A 184 -0.37 -18.28 -12.17
N ASN A 185 -1.31 -17.66 -11.46
CA ASN A 185 -2.63 -17.26 -11.96
C ASN A 185 -2.67 -15.81 -12.49
N THR A 186 -1.54 -15.26 -12.96
CA THR A 186 -1.42 -13.84 -13.31
C THR A 186 -1.05 -13.61 -14.77
N ILE A 187 -1.78 -12.70 -15.42
CA ILE A 187 -1.47 -12.15 -16.75
C ILE A 187 -0.89 -10.75 -16.56
N ILE A 188 0.33 -10.51 -17.06
CA ILE A 188 0.95 -9.19 -17.01
C ILE A 188 0.63 -8.41 -18.30
N THR A 189 0.14 -7.18 -18.15
CA THR A 189 -0.13 -6.29 -19.29
C THR A 189 0.67 -4.98 -19.18
N LYS A 190 1.02 -4.41 -20.35
CA LYS A 190 1.68 -3.11 -20.44
C LYS A 190 0.82 -2.11 -21.21
N LYS A 191 -0.05 -1.40 -20.51
CA LYS A 191 -0.91 -0.37 -21.10
C LYS A 191 -1.11 0.79 -20.14
N ASP A 192 -1.50 1.94 -20.70
CA ASP A 192 -2.14 2.98 -19.90
C ASP A 192 -3.43 2.39 -19.30
N GLY A 193 -3.60 2.54 -17.98
CA GLY A 193 -4.73 1.93 -17.28
C GLY A 193 -6.10 2.42 -17.78
N ARG A 194 -6.17 3.66 -18.29
CA ARG A 194 -7.41 4.22 -18.87
C ARG A 194 -7.76 3.50 -20.18
N ASP A 195 -6.76 3.33 -21.05
CA ASP A 195 -6.93 2.65 -22.35
C ASP A 195 -7.19 1.15 -22.18
N LEU A 196 -6.52 0.51 -21.22
CA LEU A 196 -6.73 -0.90 -20.91
C LEU A 196 -8.17 -1.17 -20.48
N CYS A 197 -8.67 -0.40 -19.52
CA CYS A 197 -10.06 -0.48 -19.07
C CYS A 197 -11.06 -0.18 -20.19
N LYS A 198 -10.77 0.79 -21.08
CA LYS A 198 -11.60 1.03 -22.27
C LYS A 198 -11.71 -0.22 -23.15
N ARG A 199 -10.58 -0.89 -23.42
CA ARG A 199 -10.56 -2.13 -24.23
C ARG A 199 -11.30 -3.28 -23.59
N PHE A 200 -11.22 -3.44 -22.26
CA PHE A 200 -12.01 -4.46 -21.56
C PHE A 200 -13.52 -4.22 -21.74
N ARG A 201 -13.96 -2.96 -21.63
CA ARG A 201 -15.38 -2.61 -21.86
C ARG A 201 -15.83 -2.82 -23.29
N GLU A 202 -14.98 -2.51 -24.28
CA GLU A 202 -15.26 -2.80 -25.70
C GLU A 202 -15.39 -4.31 -26.00
N LYS A 203 -14.96 -5.16 -25.07
CA LYS A 203 -15.03 -6.63 -25.15
C LYS A 203 -15.97 -7.24 -24.12
N ASP A 204 -16.79 -6.43 -23.45
CA ASP A 204 -17.70 -6.86 -22.38
C ASP A 204 -17.02 -7.67 -21.26
N PHE A 205 -15.72 -7.42 -21.03
CA PHE A 205 -14.94 -8.08 -20.00
C PHE A 205 -15.04 -7.30 -18.69
N ILE A 206 -15.44 -7.98 -17.62
CA ILE A 206 -15.68 -7.40 -16.30
C ILE A 206 -14.93 -8.15 -15.19
N PHE A 207 -14.65 -7.44 -14.09
CA PHE A 207 -13.88 -7.94 -12.96
C PHE A 207 -14.77 -8.08 -11.72
N ASP A 208 -14.55 -9.12 -10.92
CA ASP A 208 -15.20 -9.24 -9.60
C ASP A 208 -14.58 -8.28 -8.59
N LYS A 209 -13.26 -8.09 -8.68
CA LYS A 209 -12.46 -7.25 -7.78
C LYS A 209 -11.47 -6.41 -8.56
N ILE A 210 -11.31 -5.15 -8.16
CA ILE A 210 -10.30 -4.26 -8.75
C ILE A 210 -9.55 -3.52 -7.64
N ILE A 211 -8.23 -3.44 -7.75
CA ILE A 211 -7.42 -2.52 -6.96
C ILE A 211 -6.86 -1.41 -7.87
N VAL A 212 -6.95 -0.18 -7.37
CA VAL A 212 -6.35 1.01 -7.96
C VAL A 212 -5.44 1.62 -6.89
N ASP A 213 -4.25 1.03 -6.71
CA ASP A 213 -3.18 1.63 -5.93
C ASP A 213 -2.47 2.68 -6.79
N ALA A 214 -2.97 3.89 -6.72
CA ALA A 214 -2.72 4.87 -7.76
C ALA A 214 -1.33 5.52 -7.62
N PRO A 215 -0.67 5.87 -8.74
CA PRO A 215 0.51 6.73 -8.69
C PRO A 215 0.15 8.05 -8.00
N CYS A 216 0.91 8.43 -6.98
CA CYS A 216 0.61 9.57 -6.12
C CYS A 216 1.87 10.35 -5.74
N SER A 217 1.69 11.49 -5.07
CA SER A 217 2.80 12.36 -4.66
C SER A 217 3.72 11.74 -3.61
N GLY A 218 3.31 10.64 -2.97
CA GLY A 218 4.16 9.83 -2.10
C GLY A 218 4.47 10.44 -0.74
N GLU A 219 3.75 11.48 -0.31
CA GLU A 219 3.96 12.18 0.97
C GLU A 219 3.95 11.23 2.18
N GLY A 220 3.19 10.13 2.11
CA GLY A 220 3.14 9.14 3.17
C GLY A 220 4.39 8.27 3.28
N THR A 221 5.30 8.31 2.28
CA THR A 221 6.51 7.46 2.23
C THR A 221 7.78 8.16 2.70
N ILE A 222 7.67 9.33 3.35
CA ILE A 222 8.82 10.19 3.70
C ILE A 222 9.85 9.44 4.57
N ARG A 223 9.43 8.46 5.37
CA ARG A 223 10.32 7.71 6.27
C ARG A 223 11.30 6.85 5.49
N SER A 224 10.80 6.07 4.54
CA SER A 224 11.63 5.26 3.62
C SER A 224 12.27 6.08 2.51
N SER A 225 11.58 7.11 2.01
CA SER A 225 11.95 7.90 0.83
C SER A 225 12.01 9.41 1.08
N PRO A 226 13.01 9.93 1.82
CA PRO A 226 13.11 11.37 2.14
C PRO A 226 13.21 12.30 0.93
N LYS A 227 13.60 11.79 -0.24
CA LYS A 227 13.69 12.55 -1.50
C LYS A 227 12.32 13.08 -1.96
N THR A 228 11.22 12.51 -1.47
CA THR A 228 9.86 13.00 -1.76
C THR A 228 9.72 14.49 -1.47
N TYR A 229 10.36 15.01 -0.41
CA TYR A 229 10.31 16.45 -0.09
C TYR A 229 10.84 17.36 -1.20
N LEU A 230 11.87 16.92 -1.91
CA LEU A 230 12.50 17.73 -2.96
C LEU A 230 11.57 17.85 -4.17
N MET A 231 10.92 16.75 -4.53
CA MET A 231 10.02 16.66 -5.68
C MET A 231 8.64 17.24 -5.40
N TRP A 232 8.24 17.30 -4.13
CA TRP A 232 6.92 17.74 -3.70
C TRP A 232 6.59 19.15 -4.20
N ASN A 233 5.41 19.31 -4.83
CA ASN A 233 4.80 20.61 -5.10
C ASN A 233 3.30 20.46 -5.42
N PRO A 234 2.48 21.52 -5.23
CA PRO A 234 1.03 21.47 -5.47
C PRO A 234 0.62 21.16 -6.93
N ASN A 235 1.44 21.55 -7.91
CA ASN A 235 1.12 21.28 -9.32
C ASN A 235 1.21 19.77 -9.63
N ILE A 236 2.16 19.06 -9.04
CA ILE A 236 2.25 17.60 -9.13
C ILE A 236 1.03 16.94 -8.48
N ILE A 237 0.64 17.36 -7.26
CA ILE A 237 -0.58 16.86 -6.59
C ILE A 237 -1.81 17.02 -7.48
N LYS A 238 -2.01 18.22 -8.06
CA LYS A 238 -3.14 18.51 -8.94
C LYS A 238 -3.12 17.67 -10.23
N SER A 239 -1.94 17.44 -10.80
CA SER A 239 -1.76 16.59 -11.98
C SER A 239 -2.10 15.12 -11.68
N LEU A 240 -1.58 14.61 -10.56
CA LEU A 240 -1.80 13.23 -10.12
C LEU A 240 -3.25 12.99 -9.73
N SER A 241 -3.89 13.91 -9.01
CA SER A 241 -5.33 13.85 -8.71
C SER A 241 -6.18 13.71 -9.98
N LYS A 242 -5.88 14.46 -11.05
CA LYS A 242 -6.58 14.32 -12.33
C LYS A 242 -6.38 12.93 -12.95
N LEU A 243 -5.15 12.42 -12.93
CA LEU A 243 -4.85 11.07 -13.43
C LEU A 243 -5.58 10.00 -12.62
N GLN A 244 -5.55 10.10 -11.28
CA GLN A 244 -6.19 9.19 -10.35
C GLN A 244 -7.70 9.12 -10.59
N LYS A 245 -8.38 10.27 -10.71
CA LYS A 245 -9.82 10.35 -11.06
C LYS A 245 -10.13 9.62 -12.37
N GLN A 246 -9.27 9.75 -13.39
CA GLN A 246 -9.45 9.03 -14.65
C GLN A 246 -9.21 7.53 -14.52
N LEU A 247 -8.19 7.11 -13.76
CA LEU A 247 -7.89 5.69 -13.53
C LEU A 247 -9.03 5.00 -12.79
N ILE A 248 -9.46 5.54 -11.64
CA ILE A 248 -10.52 4.95 -10.82
C ILE A 248 -11.87 4.94 -11.55
N LYS A 249 -12.21 6.00 -12.29
CA LYS A 249 -13.43 6.05 -13.12
C LYS A 249 -13.45 4.92 -14.15
N ASN A 250 -12.35 4.75 -14.89
CA ASN A 250 -12.27 3.71 -15.92
C ASN A 250 -12.25 2.30 -15.32
N ALA A 251 -11.55 2.10 -14.20
CA ALA A 251 -11.57 0.85 -13.43
C ALA A 251 -12.99 0.49 -12.99
N PHE A 252 -13.71 1.43 -12.36
CA PHE A 252 -15.06 1.20 -11.84
C PHE A 252 -16.04 0.77 -12.93
N LEU A 253 -15.93 1.32 -14.14
CA LEU A 253 -16.77 0.93 -15.28
C LEU A 253 -16.52 -0.52 -15.74
N CYS A 254 -15.36 -1.10 -15.44
CA CYS A 254 -15.03 -2.50 -15.70
C CYS A 254 -15.41 -3.43 -14.54
N LEU A 255 -15.88 -2.88 -13.43
CA LEU A 255 -16.27 -3.67 -12.26
C LEU A 255 -17.64 -4.31 -12.49
N LYS A 256 -17.81 -5.58 -12.16
CA LYS A 256 -19.11 -6.26 -12.19
C LYS A 256 -20.10 -5.59 -11.23
N ILE A 257 -21.40 -5.64 -11.53
CA ILE A 257 -22.44 -5.25 -10.56
C ILE A 257 -22.32 -6.16 -9.32
N GLY A 258 -22.27 -5.55 -8.14
CA GLY A 258 -21.98 -6.23 -6.87
C GLY A 258 -20.49 -6.44 -6.60
N GLY A 259 -19.62 -6.23 -7.59
CA GLY A 259 -18.18 -6.28 -7.45
C GLY A 259 -17.64 -5.14 -6.57
N GLU A 260 -16.41 -5.31 -6.10
CA GLU A 260 -15.76 -4.36 -5.20
C GLU A 260 -14.47 -3.77 -5.78
N LEU A 261 -14.25 -2.48 -5.53
CA LEU A 261 -13.04 -1.77 -5.90
C LEU A 261 -12.39 -1.16 -4.66
N VAL A 262 -11.09 -1.34 -4.51
CA VAL A 262 -10.31 -0.59 -3.52
C VAL A 262 -9.44 0.44 -4.23
N TYR A 263 -9.54 1.69 -3.80
CA TYR A 263 -8.65 2.77 -4.16
C TYR A 263 -7.69 3.03 -3.02
N SER A 264 -6.41 3.21 -3.35
CA SER A 264 -5.41 3.56 -2.34
C SER A 264 -4.30 4.44 -2.88
N THR A 265 -3.62 5.12 -1.96
CA THR A 265 -2.41 5.90 -2.23
C THR A 265 -1.50 5.90 -0.98
N CYS A 266 -0.23 6.22 -1.19
CA CYS A 266 0.72 6.52 -0.11
C CYS A 266 0.97 8.03 0.03
N THR A 267 -0.09 8.84 0.02
CA THR A 267 -0.01 10.30 0.20
C THR A 267 -0.98 10.77 1.30
N HIS A 268 -0.76 12.00 1.80
CA HIS A 268 -1.64 12.65 2.77
C HIS A 268 -2.54 13.72 2.12
N ALA A 269 -2.22 14.13 0.89
CA ALA A 269 -2.90 15.15 0.11
C ALA A 269 -4.40 14.84 -0.11
N PRO A 270 -5.31 15.66 0.45
CA PRO A 270 -6.75 15.45 0.29
C PRO A 270 -7.23 15.50 -1.17
N GLU A 271 -6.53 16.24 -2.03
CA GLU A 271 -6.82 16.31 -3.46
C GLU A 271 -6.61 14.96 -4.17
N GLU A 272 -5.69 14.12 -3.68
CA GLU A 272 -5.41 12.78 -4.19
C GLU A 272 -6.19 11.69 -3.43
N ASN A 273 -6.90 12.06 -2.37
CA ASN A 273 -7.60 11.13 -1.48
C ASN A 273 -9.09 11.43 -1.51
N GLU A 274 -9.57 12.24 -0.59
CA GLU A 274 -10.98 12.55 -0.42
C GLU A 274 -11.60 13.18 -1.65
N GLU A 275 -10.88 14.06 -2.36
CA GLU A 275 -11.41 14.65 -3.59
C GLU A 275 -11.60 13.61 -4.71
N VAL A 276 -10.83 12.52 -4.71
CA VAL A 276 -11.01 11.39 -5.64
C VAL A 276 -12.20 10.53 -5.23
N VAL A 277 -12.39 10.31 -3.94
CA VAL A 277 -13.57 9.61 -3.39
C VAL A 277 -14.85 10.39 -3.65
N ASP A 278 -14.86 11.67 -3.34
CA ASP A 278 -15.98 12.60 -3.57
C ASP A 278 -16.34 12.65 -5.06
N PHE A 279 -15.33 12.75 -5.94
CA PHE A 279 -15.53 12.65 -7.38
C PHE A 279 -16.25 11.37 -7.79
N MET A 280 -15.88 10.20 -7.24
CA MET A 280 -16.56 8.93 -7.54
C MET A 280 -18.02 8.94 -7.10
N LEU A 281 -18.30 9.44 -5.90
CA LEU A 281 -19.67 9.53 -5.36
C LEU A 281 -20.54 10.46 -6.22
N ASN A 282 -19.99 11.58 -6.69
CA ASN A 282 -20.70 12.54 -7.53
C ASN A 282 -20.88 12.05 -8.98
N GLU A 283 -19.88 11.40 -9.56
CA GLU A 283 -19.89 10.90 -10.94
C GLU A 283 -20.88 9.72 -11.10
N PHE A 284 -20.89 8.79 -10.15
CA PHE A 284 -21.66 7.55 -10.27
C PHE A 284 -22.94 7.53 -9.43
N LYS A 285 -23.12 8.47 -8.49
CA LYS A 285 -24.34 8.65 -7.69
C LYS A 285 -24.87 7.33 -7.10
N ASP A 286 -26.07 6.92 -7.48
CA ASP A 286 -26.74 5.70 -6.98
C ASP A 286 -26.14 4.39 -7.52
N LYS A 287 -25.21 4.46 -8.48
CA LYS A 287 -24.50 3.29 -9.03
C LYS A 287 -23.30 2.88 -8.17
N VAL A 288 -22.84 3.73 -7.27
CA VAL A 288 -21.69 3.46 -6.39
C VAL A 288 -22.06 3.60 -4.93
N LYS A 289 -21.46 2.77 -4.09
CA LYS A 289 -21.50 2.91 -2.64
C LYS A 289 -20.10 2.78 -2.07
N ILE A 290 -19.65 3.76 -1.29
CA ILE A 290 -18.50 3.57 -0.41
C ILE A 290 -18.91 2.67 0.77
N ILE A 291 -18.10 1.68 1.05
CA ILE A 291 -18.34 0.64 2.06
C ILE A 291 -17.43 0.94 3.24
N ASP A 292 -17.95 0.82 4.46
CA ASP A 292 -17.11 0.77 5.65
C ASP A 292 -16.41 -0.60 5.76
N PHE A 293 -15.23 -0.61 6.37
CA PHE A 293 -14.42 -1.81 6.54
C PHE A 293 -13.45 -1.63 7.72
N GLU A 294 -12.99 -2.76 8.25
CA GLU A 294 -12.01 -2.78 9.33
C GLU A 294 -10.61 -3.01 8.78
N LEU A 295 -9.63 -2.41 9.44
CA LEU A 295 -8.21 -2.59 9.15
C LEU A 295 -7.50 -3.03 10.42
N PRO A 296 -6.42 -3.82 10.31
CA PRO A 296 -5.63 -4.25 11.47
C PRO A 296 -4.71 -3.15 12.03
N LEU A 297 -4.95 -1.88 11.66
CA LEU A 297 -4.22 -0.70 12.10
C LEU A 297 -5.20 0.38 12.52
N LYS A 298 -4.76 1.27 13.42
CA LYS A 298 -5.51 2.47 13.75
C LYS A 298 -5.64 3.34 12.51
N SER A 299 -6.87 3.72 12.21
CA SER A 299 -7.20 4.59 11.09
C SER A 299 -8.03 5.77 11.56
N ARG A 300 -7.88 6.90 10.89
CA ARG A 300 -8.73 8.08 11.06
C ARG A 300 -9.71 8.18 9.87
N PRO A 301 -10.90 8.78 10.05
CA PRO A 301 -11.83 8.96 8.94
C PRO A 301 -11.25 9.92 7.89
N GLY A 302 -11.75 9.80 6.65
CA GLY A 302 -11.49 10.77 5.60
C GLY A 302 -11.98 12.19 5.99
N LEU A 303 -11.29 13.21 5.49
CA LEU A 303 -11.65 14.62 5.70
C LEU A 303 -12.89 14.98 4.88
N THR A 304 -13.88 15.66 5.47
CA THR A 304 -15.05 16.15 4.70
C THR A 304 -14.90 17.59 4.23
N VAL A 305 -13.85 18.28 4.67
CA VAL A 305 -13.55 19.65 4.25
C VAL A 305 -12.05 19.75 4.02
N TRP A 306 -11.68 20.34 2.89
CA TRP A 306 -10.31 20.71 2.59
C TRP A 306 -10.27 22.07 1.90
N GLU A 307 -9.61 23.03 2.53
CA GLU A 307 -9.64 24.44 2.13
C GLU A 307 -11.10 24.94 2.01
N GLU A 308 -11.49 25.46 0.85
CA GLU A 308 -12.85 25.95 0.60
C GLU A 308 -13.81 24.86 0.10
N LYS A 309 -13.31 23.63 -0.13
CA LYS A 309 -14.10 22.52 -0.67
C LYS A 309 -14.74 21.70 0.45
N LYS A 310 -16.05 21.48 0.33
CA LYS A 310 -16.80 20.50 1.12
C LYS A 310 -17.03 19.25 0.27
N TYR A 311 -16.81 18.09 0.87
CA TYR A 311 -17.00 16.77 0.26
C TYR A 311 -18.24 16.08 0.84
N ASP A 312 -18.73 15.04 0.17
CA ASP A 312 -19.81 14.18 0.68
C ASP A 312 -19.42 13.58 2.04
N GLU A 313 -20.34 13.61 3.01
CA GLU A 313 -20.11 13.08 4.37
C GLU A 313 -19.68 11.61 4.40
N LYS A 314 -20.09 10.82 3.39
CA LYS A 314 -19.71 9.40 3.26
C LYS A 314 -18.22 9.21 3.03
N VAL A 315 -17.48 10.24 2.64
CA VAL A 315 -16.01 10.22 2.53
C VAL A 315 -15.35 9.82 3.87
N LYS A 316 -16.00 10.07 5.01
CA LYS A 316 -15.55 9.61 6.34
C LYS A 316 -15.37 8.09 6.45
N LEU A 317 -16.02 7.31 5.58
CA LEU A 317 -15.87 5.85 5.54
C LEU A 317 -14.51 5.41 4.96
N ALA A 318 -13.79 6.30 4.28
CA ALA A 318 -12.41 6.06 3.90
C ALA A 318 -11.48 6.10 5.12
N LYS A 319 -10.35 5.40 5.03
CA LYS A 319 -9.42 5.20 6.14
C LYS A 319 -8.09 5.89 5.84
N ARG A 320 -7.75 6.90 6.63
CA ARG A 320 -6.43 7.54 6.68
C ARG A 320 -5.55 6.81 7.69
N ILE A 321 -4.34 6.46 7.26
CA ILE A 321 -3.30 5.84 8.07
C ILE A 321 -2.18 6.86 8.25
N TYR A 322 -1.86 7.15 9.50
CA TYR A 322 -0.79 8.05 9.84
C TYR A 322 0.35 7.32 10.54
N PRO A 323 1.62 7.71 10.27
CA PRO A 323 2.78 7.09 10.89
C PRO A 323 2.75 7.10 12.42
N GLN A 324 2.35 8.21 13.04
CA GLN A 324 2.38 8.37 14.50
C GLN A 324 1.36 7.49 15.24
N ASP A 325 0.32 7.03 14.54
CA ASP A 325 -0.70 6.19 15.15
C ASP A 325 -0.29 4.71 15.19
N ASN A 326 0.62 4.30 14.29
CA ASN A 326 0.88 2.88 13.98
C ASN A 326 2.35 2.49 13.87
N ASN A 327 3.28 3.44 13.90
CA ASN A 327 4.69 3.24 13.51
C ASN A 327 4.85 2.66 12.09
N THR A 328 3.99 3.05 11.16
CA THR A 328 4.03 2.65 9.72
C THR A 328 4.35 3.83 8.81
N GLU A 329 4.36 3.62 7.51
CA GLU A 329 4.21 4.71 6.54
C GLU A 329 2.78 5.28 6.58
N GLY A 330 2.63 6.46 5.97
CA GLY A 330 1.36 7.12 5.73
C GLY A 330 0.62 6.54 4.53
N PHE A 331 -0.69 6.38 4.63
CA PHE A 331 -1.46 5.69 3.61
C PHE A 331 -2.95 6.09 3.62
N PHE A 332 -3.66 5.82 2.53
CA PHE A 332 -5.09 6.05 2.40
C PHE A 332 -5.77 4.88 1.69
N VAL A 333 -6.94 4.45 2.18
CA VAL A 333 -7.72 3.35 1.60
C VAL A 333 -9.20 3.72 1.55
N ALA A 334 -9.83 3.55 0.39
CA ALA A 334 -11.28 3.66 0.22
C ALA A 334 -11.81 2.43 -0.53
N LYS A 335 -12.93 1.88 -0.07
CA LYS A 335 -13.57 0.68 -0.64
C LYS A 335 -14.93 1.03 -1.23
N PHE A 336 -15.17 0.63 -2.46
CA PHE A 336 -16.41 0.88 -3.19
C PHE A 336 -17.07 -0.44 -3.62
N ARG A 337 -18.41 -0.42 -3.71
CA ARG A 337 -19.21 -1.44 -4.39
C ARG A 337 -19.96 -0.82 -5.56
N ARG A 338 -20.01 -1.52 -6.68
CA ARG A 338 -20.90 -1.16 -7.79
C ARG A 338 -22.29 -1.74 -7.52
N LEU A 339 -23.33 -0.92 -7.63
CA LEU A 339 -24.71 -1.30 -7.36
C LEU A 339 -25.54 -1.56 -8.62
N ARG A 340 -25.22 -0.89 -9.74
CA ARG A 340 -25.95 -0.94 -11.01
C ARG A 340 -25.02 -0.78 -12.21
#